data_AF-A0A835BEY8-F1
#
_entry.id   AF-A0A835BEY8-F1
#
_cell.length_a   1.000
_cell.length_b   1.000
_cell.length_c   1.000
_cell.angle_alpha   90.00
_cell.angle_beta   90.00
_cell.angle_gamma   90.00
#
_symmetry.space_group_name_H-M   'P 1'
#
loop_
_entity.id
_entity.type
_entity.pdbx_description
1 polymer ?
#
loop_
_entity_poly.entity_id
_entity_poly.type
_entity_poly.pdbx_seq_one_letter_code
_entity_poly.pdbx_strand_id
1 'polypeptide(L)'
;MADVGQVLELAAIDGKTVLTPEQKAALVTSLKNKLEGLVAQHTDMLENLTPKVRKRVDVLRDIQTKHDELEAKLIEERAALETKYQKLYEPLYSKRYDIVTGVAEVDGITKGGDETLVDQKEKGVPDFWLNAMKNNEVLAEEIRKRDEEALKYLRNIKWCKTDNPQGFKIEFSFDTNPFFKNSVLIKTYHMIDGDEPILEKAIGTEIEWYPGKCLTQKVVEKKPKKGSKDTKPIIKTEDCESFFNFFSPPQVPDNDEEIDEDTAEQLQEQMEQDYDIGSTIRDKIIPHAVSWFTGEAQDEDYDSTILEDDLNSSDDDEDDEEDE
;
A
#
# COMPACT_ATOMS: atom_id res chain seq x y z
N MET A 1 58.98 -8.91 -14.96
CA MET A 1 58.31 -10.16 -15.37
C MET A 1 57.54 -10.67 -14.18
N ALA A 2 56.26 -10.99 -14.42
CA ALA A 2 55.22 -11.47 -13.50
C ALA A 2 54.75 -10.43 -12.45
N ASP A 3 53.47 -10.18 -12.23
CA ASP A 3 52.28 -10.97 -12.57
C ASP A 3 51.09 -10.06 -12.89
N VAL A 4 50.50 -10.27 -14.07
CA VAL A 4 49.26 -9.65 -14.54
C VAL A 4 48.20 -10.71 -14.29
N GLY A 5 47.49 -10.62 -13.18
CA GLY A 5 46.51 -11.66 -12.88
C GLY A 5 45.92 -11.62 -11.48
N GLN A 6 45.11 -10.60 -11.17
CA GLN A 6 43.99 -10.75 -10.24
C GLN A 6 42.97 -9.62 -10.41
N VAL A 7 42.47 -9.49 -11.65
CA VAL A 7 41.10 -9.04 -11.89
C VAL A 7 40.27 -10.32 -11.92
N LEU A 8 39.95 -10.86 -10.74
CA LEU A 8 38.98 -11.95 -10.60
C LEU A 8 37.61 -11.32 -10.37
N GLU A 9 36.96 -11.01 -11.50
CA GLU A 9 35.63 -11.53 -11.82
C GLU A 9 34.62 -11.57 -10.66
N LEU A 10 34.09 -10.40 -10.29
CA LEU A 10 32.91 -10.27 -9.40
C LEU A 10 31.58 -10.52 -10.13
N ALA A 11 31.61 -11.13 -11.32
CA ALA A 11 30.43 -11.45 -12.13
C ALA A 11 30.05 -12.95 -12.08
N ALA A 12 30.66 -13.74 -11.19
CA ALA A 12 30.38 -15.18 -11.08
C ALA A 12 30.33 -15.62 -9.61
N ILE A 13 29.36 -15.11 -8.84
CA ILE A 13 28.94 -15.78 -7.62
C ILE A 13 27.63 -16.50 -7.97
N ASP A 14 27.75 -17.81 -8.19
CA ASP A 14 26.61 -18.73 -8.28
C ASP A 14 25.76 -18.56 -7.01
N GLY A 15 24.45 -18.30 -7.19
CA GLY A 15 23.47 -17.93 -6.15
C GLY A 15 23.15 -19.00 -5.10
N LYS A 16 24.12 -19.86 -4.77
CA LYS A 16 24.02 -20.94 -3.78
C LYS A 16 25.13 -20.91 -2.72
N THR A 17 25.96 -19.88 -2.67
CA THR A 17 27.05 -19.81 -1.69
C THR A 17 26.68 -18.92 -0.51
N VAL A 18 26.41 -19.57 0.64
CA VAL A 18 26.22 -18.88 1.93
C VAL A 18 27.53 -18.18 2.31
N LEU A 19 27.52 -16.85 2.28
CA LEU A 19 28.67 -16.03 2.70
C LEU A 19 28.91 -16.21 4.20
N THR A 20 30.15 -16.49 4.59
CA THR A 20 30.53 -16.56 6.01
C THR A 20 30.41 -15.19 6.68
N PRO A 21 30.27 -15.12 8.02
CA PRO A 21 30.24 -13.84 8.75
C PRO A 21 31.43 -12.92 8.41
N GLU A 22 32.59 -13.50 8.14
CA GLU A 22 33.80 -12.79 7.72
C GLU A 22 33.69 -12.24 6.29
N GLN A 23 33.09 -12.99 5.36
CA GLN A 23 32.80 -12.52 4.00
C GLN A 23 31.72 -11.43 3.99
N LYS A 24 30.72 -11.52 4.87
CA LYS A 24 29.70 -10.48 5.08
C LYS A 24 30.30 -9.22 5.69
N ALA A 25 31.14 -9.34 6.71
CA ALA A 25 31.88 -8.20 7.29
C ALA A 25 32.79 -7.55 6.24
N ALA A 26 33.41 -8.33 5.37
CA ALA A 26 34.20 -7.82 4.24
C ALA A 26 33.32 -7.09 3.20
N LEU A 27 32.10 -7.56 2.95
CA LEU A 27 31.15 -6.91 2.04
C LEU A 27 30.62 -5.59 2.60
N VAL A 28 30.20 -5.55 3.87
CA VAL A 28 29.79 -4.31 4.55
C VAL A 28 30.93 -3.31 4.60
N THR A 29 32.16 -3.77 4.89
CA THR A 29 33.36 -2.93 4.83
C THR A 29 33.61 -2.45 3.41
N SER A 30 33.39 -3.28 2.38
CA SER A 30 33.51 -2.90 0.97
C SER A 30 32.48 -1.86 0.54
N LEU A 31 31.22 -2.00 0.97
CA LEU A 31 30.14 -1.03 0.71
C LEU A 31 30.41 0.29 1.42
N LYS A 32 30.83 0.24 2.69
CA LYS A 32 31.24 1.42 3.44
C LYS A 32 32.42 2.11 2.77
N ASN A 33 33.43 1.36 2.35
CA ASN A 33 34.58 1.90 1.60
C ASN A 33 34.18 2.45 0.24
N LYS A 34 33.19 1.86 -0.45
CA LYS A 34 32.63 2.39 -1.71
C LYS A 34 31.86 3.68 -1.48
N LEU A 35 31.05 3.76 -0.43
CA LEU A 35 30.31 4.97 -0.06
C LEU A 35 31.27 6.08 0.37
N GLU A 36 32.24 5.78 1.23
CA GLU A 36 33.33 6.69 1.59
C GLU A 36 34.14 7.10 0.36
N GLY A 37 34.36 6.19 -0.60
CA GLY A 37 34.97 6.46 -1.90
C GLY A 37 34.15 7.41 -2.77
N LEU A 38 32.83 7.23 -2.85
CA LEU A 38 31.91 8.12 -3.59
C LEU A 38 31.84 9.51 -2.95
N VAL A 39 31.74 9.56 -1.62
CA VAL A 39 31.77 10.82 -0.85
C VAL A 39 33.10 11.53 -1.02
N ALA A 40 34.22 10.79 -1.00
CA ALA A 40 35.55 11.32 -1.26
C ALA A 40 35.69 11.81 -2.70
N GLN A 41 35.17 11.09 -3.70
CA GLN A 41 35.16 11.52 -5.11
C GLN A 41 34.33 12.79 -5.32
N HIS A 42 33.18 12.91 -4.67
CA HIS A 42 32.36 14.13 -4.70
C HIS A 42 33.06 15.32 -4.05
N THR A 43 33.76 15.07 -2.94
CA THR A 43 34.55 16.10 -2.23
C THR A 43 35.76 16.52 -3.07
N ASP A 44 36.48 15.57 -3.66
CA ASP A 44 37.61 15.80 -4.56
C ASP A 44 37.18 16.55 -5.83
N MET A 45 36.01 16.25 -6.39
CA MET A 45 35.45 17.01 -7.51
C MET A 45 35.25 18.49 -7.15
N LEU A 46 34.69 18.80 -5.98
CA LEU A 46 34.47 20.18 -5.49
C LEU A 46 35.78 20.89 -5.14
N GLU A 47 36.77 20.15 -4.62
CA GLU A 47 38.10 20.65 -4.30
C GLU A 47 38.94 20.96 -5.55
N ASN A 48 38.77 20.18 -6.62
CA ASN A 48 39.41 20.38 -7.91
C ASN A 48 38.79 21.49 -8.77
N LEU A 49 37.65 22.06 -8.35
CA LEU A 49 37.07 23.23 -9.02
C LEU A 49 37.96 24.47 -8.82
N THR A 50 38.18 25.21 -9.91
CA THR A 50 38.85 26.51 -9.82
C THR A 50 38.07 27.46 -8.88
N PRO A 51 38.74 28.43 -8.22
CA PRO A 51 38.07 29.35 -7.31
C PRO A 51 36.87 30.10 -7.92
N LYS A 52 36.90 30.36 -9.23
CA LYS A 52 35.79 30.99 -9.95
C LYS A 52 34.59 30.06 -10.11
N VAL A 53 34.82 28.77 -10.37
CA VAL A 53 33.76 27.77 -10.51
C VAL A 53 33.17 27.43 -9.15
N ARG A 54 33.98 27.31 -8.10
CA ARG A 54 33.49 27.11 -6.72
C ARG A 54 32.53 28.22 -6.29
N LYS A 55 32.89 29.48 -6.53
CA LYS A 55 31.98 30.62 -6.29
C LYS A 55 30.66 30.53 -7.06
N ARG A 56 30.65 29.96 -8.28
CA ARG A 56 29.39 29.74 -9.02
C ARG A 56 28.56 28.64 -8.38
N VAL A 57 29.19 27.55 -7.93
CA VAL A 57 28.51 26.47 -7.20
C VAL A 57 27.92 26.98 -5.88
N ASP A 58 28.63 27.85 -5.16
CA ASP A 58 28.09 28.48 -3.93
C ASP A 58 26.81 29.26 -4.24
N VAL A 59 26.79 30.05 -5.34
CA VAL A 59 25.58 30.74 -5.79
C VAL A 59 24.47 29.76 -6.19
N LEU A 60 24.78 28.64 -6.85
CA LEU A 60 23.80 27.61 -7.18
C LEU A 60 23.21 26.96 -5.92
N ARG A 61 24.01 26.74 -4.88
CA ARG A 61 23.52 26.23 -3.58
C ARG A 61 22.59 27.23 -2.89
N ASP A 62 22.88 28.52 -2.99
CA ASP A 62 21.98 29.57 -2.47
C ASP A 62 20.65 29.59 -3.23
N ILE A 63 20.66 29.29 -4.55
CA ILE A 63 19.44 29.14 -5.35
C ILE A 63 18.68 27.87 -4.92
N GLN A 64 19.36 26.73 -4.77
CA GLN A 64 18.74 25.49 -4.31
C GLN A 64 18.07 25.67 -2.94
N THR A 65 18.75 26.35 -2.00
CA THR A 65 18.17 26.62 -0.67
C THR A 65 16.84 27.39 -0.79
N LYS A 66 16.75 28.37 -1.70
CA LYS A 66 15.50 29.11 -1.94
C LYS A 66 14.42 28.25 -2.61
N HIS A 67 14.81 27.31 -3.45
CA HIS A 67 13.88 26.33 -4.03
C HIS A 67 13.30 25.44 -2.93
N ASP A 68 14.15 24.84 -2.10
CA ASP A 68 13.75 23.96 -0.99
C ASP A 68 12.83 24.71 -0.01
N GLU A 69 13.08 26.00 0.25
CA GLU A 69 12.19 26.86 1.06
C GLU A 69 10.79 27.06 0.43
N LEU A 70 10.68 27.10 -0.89
CA LEU A 70 9.40 27.21 -1.60
C LEU A 70 8.68 25.87 -1.64
N GLU A 71 9.42 24.78 -1.85
CA GLU A 71 8.91 23.41 -1.82
C GLU A 71 8.32 23.05 -0.45
N ALA A 72 9.02 23.40 0.64
CA ALA A 72 8.51 23.23 1.99
C ALA A 72 7.16 23.95 2.21
N LYS A 73 7.00 25.16 1.64
CA LYS A 73 5.71 25.89 1.70
C LYS A 73 4.63 25.22 0.86
N LEU A 74 4.97 24.70 -0.31
CA LEU A 74 4.04 23.95 -1.15
C LEU A 74 3.51 22.70 -0.42
N ILE A 75 4.39 21.96 0.25
CA ILE A 75 4.02 20.79 1.07
C ILE A 75 3.09 21.21 2.22
N GLU A 76 3.42 22.29 2.94
CA GLU A 76 2.58 22.82 4.02
C GLU A 76 1.19 23.24 3.52
N GLU A 77 1.12 24.00 2.43
CA GLU A 77 -0.14 24.46 1.83
C GLU A 77 -0.97 23.30 1.28
N ARG A 78 -0.35 22.31 0.64
CA ARG A 78 -1.01 21.08 0.19
C ARG A 78 -1.60 20.30 1.36
N ALA A 79 -0.84 20.09 2.42
CA ALA A 79 -1.32 19.39 3.62
C ALA A 79 -2.50 20.12 4.28
N ALA A 80 -2.46 21.46 4.34
CA ALA A 80 -3.56 22.27 4.84
C ALA A 80 -4.81 22.17 3.94
N LEU A 81 -4.62 22.14 2.62
CA LEU A 81 -5.70 22.01 1.64
C LEU A 81 -6.36 20.63 1.71
N GLU A 82 -5.57 19.56 1.75
CA GLU A 82 -6.05 18.19 1.93
C GLU A 82 -6.85 18.05 3.24
N THR A 83 -6.33 18.60 4.34
CA THR A 83 -7.03 18.62 5.64
C THR A 83 -8.37 19.35 5.56
N LYS A 84 -8.43 20.47 4.83
CA LYS A 84 -9.67 21.22 4.62
C LYS A 84 -10.70 20.38 3.85
N TYR A 85 -10.32 19.78 2.73
CA TYR A 85 -11.25 18.99 1.91
C TYR A 85 -11.68 17.69 2.58
N GLN A 86 -10.80 17.04 3.35
CA GLN A 86 -11.17 15.86 4.12
C GLN A 86 -12.33 16.15 5.09
N LYS A 87 -12.33 17.31 5.75
CA LYS A 87 -13.44 17.74 6.62
C LYS A 87 -14.73 18.03 5.85
N LEU A 88 -14.61 18.46 4.59
CA LEU A 88 -15.78 18.69 3.72
C LEU A 88 -16.37 17.38 3.19
N TYR A 89 -15.55 16.35 2.99
CA TYR A 89 -15.99 15.02 2.57
C TYR A 89 -16.64 14.20 3.69
N GLU A 90 -16.20 14.38 4.94
CA GLU A 90 -16.73 13.66 6.10
C GLU A 90 -18.27 13.62 6.20
N PRO A 91 -19.01 14.75 6.09
CA PRO A 91 -20.48 14.72 6.13
C PRO A 91 -21.09 13.95 4.94
N LEU A 92 -20.45 13.95 3.76
CA LEU A 92 -20.91 13.19 2.61
C LEU A 92 -20.74 11.68 2.85
N TYR A 93 -19.60 11.27 3.40
CA TYR A 93 -19.35 9.87 3.75
C TYR A 93 -20.25 9.38 4.89
N SER A 94 -20.54 10.21 5.89
CA SER A 94 -21.55 9.90 6.91
C SER A 94 -22.94 9.71 6.31
N LYS A 95 -23.36 10.59 5.40
CA LYS A 95 -24.65 10.43 4.71
C LYS A 95 -24.69 9.16 3.85
N ARG A 96 -23.61 8.83 3.14
CA ARG A 96 -23.50 7.57 2.39
C ARG A 96 -23.64 6.37 3.33
N TYR A 97 -22.97 6.39 4.48
CA TYR A 97 -23.08 5.34 5.49
C TYR A 97 -24.51 5.16 5.98
N ASP A 98 -25.22 6.24 6.30
CA ASP A 98 -26.60 6.17 6.77
C ASP A 98 -27.55 5.55 5.73
N ILE A 99 -27.33 5.85 4.44
CA ILE A 99 -28.10 5.27 3.33
C ILE A 99 -27.73 3.80 3.14
N VAL A 100 -26.44 3.47 3.04
CA VAL A 100 -25.95 2.09 2.83
C VAL A 100 -26.41 1.16 3.95
N THR A 101 -26.49 1.65 5.19
CA THR A 101 -26.94 0.86 6.34
C THR A 101 -28.45 0.93 6.59
N GLY A 102 -29.21 1.70 5.80
CA GLY A 102 -30.66 1.84 5.93
C GLY A 102 -31.12 2.59 7.18
N VAL A 103 -30.24 3.42 7.77
CA VAL A 103 -30.58 4.31 8.89
C VAL A 103 -31.34 5.54 8.38
N ALA A 104 -30.97 6.06 7.21
CA ALA A 104 -31.66 7.15 6.54
C ALA A 104 -32.55 6.62 5.41
N GLU A 105 -33.82 7.03 5.42
CA GLU A 105 -34.78 6.78 4.32
C GLU A 105 -34.55 7.81 3.20
N VAL A 106 -34.62 7.37 1.95
CA VAL A 106 -34.43 8.24 0.77
C VAL A 106 -35.78 8.63 0.17
N ASP A 107 -35.96 9.92 -0.12
CA ASP A 107 -37.18 10.44 -0.73
C ASP A 107 -37.47 9.75 -2.07
N GLY A 108 -38.69 9.20 -2.21
CA GLY A 108 -39.12 8.43 -3.40
C GLY A 108 -39.34 6.93 -3.14
N ILE A 109 -38.89 6.40 -2.00
CA ILE A 109 -39.26 5.06 -1.54
C ILE A 109 -40.68 5.14 -0.94
N THR A 110 -41.69 4.97 -1.78
CA THR A 110 -43.08 4.88 -1.30
C THR A 110 -43.20 3.68 -0.37
N LYS A 111 -43.56 3.91 0.91
CA LYS A 111 -44.05 2.86 1.81
C LYS A 111 -45.34 2.28 1.23
N GLY A 112 -45.22 1.36 0.29
CA GLY A 112 -46.30 0.48 -0.14
C GLY A 112 -46.67 -0.38 1.05
N GLY A 113 -47.88 -0.18 1.58
CA GLY A 113 -48.34 -0.88 2.77
C GLY A 113 -48.45 -2.39 2.52
N ASP A 114 -47.55 -3.14 3.16
CA ASP A 114 -47.78 -4.33 3.99
C ASP A 114 -46.37 -4.81 4.38
N GLU A 115 -45.88 -4.48 5.59
CA GLU A 115 -44.53 -4.90 6.03
C GLU A 115 -44.51 -6.43 6.17
N THR A 116 -44.10 -7.11 5.10
CA THR A 116 -43.84 -8.55 5.15
C THR A 116 -42.46 -8.77 5.76
N LEU A 117 -42.19 -9.98 6.28
CA LEU A 117 -40.86 -10.37 6.81
C LEU A 117 -39.73 -10.25 5.76
N VAL A 118 -40.06 -10.01 4.50
CA VAL A 118 -39.13 -9.80 3.38
C VAL A 118 -38.62 -8.34 3.38
N ASP A 119 -39.46 -7.36 3.72
CA ASP A 119 -39.12 -5.93 3.73
C ASP A 119 -38.13 -5.54 4.83
N GLN A 120 -38.03 -6.31 5.91
CA GLN A 120 -37.00 -6.10 6.94
C GLN A 120 -35.59 -6.49 6.49
N LYS A 121 -35.47 -7.30 5.43
CA LYS A 121 -34.19 -7.77 4.87
C LYS A 121 -33.56 -6.79 3.89
N GLU A 122 -34.32 -5.79 3.43
CA GLU A 122 -33.93 -4.80 2.42
C GLU A 122 -33.73 -3.40 3.03
N LYS A 123 -33.26 -3.34 4.28
CA LYS A 123 -32.82 -2.07 4.86
C LYS A 123 -31.42 -1.72 4.37
N GLY A 124 -31.33 -0.61 3.64
CA GLY A 124 -30.06 -0.08 3.11
C GLY A 124 -29.70 -0.66 1.74
N VAL A 125 -28.40 -0.75 1.47
CA VAL A 125 -27.86 -1.32 0.22
C VAL A 125 -27.05 -2.57 0.59
N PRO A 126 -27.64 -3.78 0.47
CA PRO A 126 -26.96 -5.02 0.81
C PRO A 126 -25.67 -5.20 0.01
N ASP A 127 -24.66 -5.79 0.65
CA ASP A 127 -23.38 -6.17 0.04
C ASP A 127 -22.64 -5.01 -0.65
N PHE A 128 -22.95 -3.75 -0.31
CA PHE A 128 -22.42 -2.55 -0.96
C PHE A 128 -20.90 -2.55 -1.07
N TRP A 129 -20.20 -2.68 0.06
CA TRP A 129 -18.74 -2.65 0.07
C TRP A 129 -18.13 -3.91 -0.55
N LEU A 130 -18.75 -5.08 -0.38
CA LEU A 130 -18.29 -6.31 -1.01
C LEU A 130 -18.30 -6.17 -2.55
N ASN A 131 -19.42 -5.69 -3.12
CA ASN A 131 -19.55 -5.52 -4.56
C ASN A 131 -18.65 -4.39 -5.07
N ALA A 132 -18.54 -3.26 -4.36
CA ALA A 132 -17.62 -2.19 -4.71
C ALA A 132 -16.16 -2.67 -4.77
N MET A 133 -15.70 -3.42 -3.76
CA MET A 133 -14.35 -3.96 -3.74
C MET A 133 -14.15 -5.02 -4.84
N LYS A 134 -15.12 -5.89 -5.10
CA LYS A 134 -15.01 -6.92 -6.14
C LYS A 134 -15.02 -6.38 -7.57
N ASN A 135 -15.51 -5.16 -7.78
CA ASN A 135 -15.46 -4.50 -9.07
C ASN A 135 -14.10 -3.82 -9.32
N ASN A 136 -13.24 -3.70 -8.30
CA ASN A 136 -11.89 -3.20 -8.48
C ASN A 136 -10.91 -4.38 -8.67
N GLU A 137 -10.07 -4.32 -9.70
CA GLU A 137 -9.20 -5.45 -10.09
C GLU A 137 -8.24 -5.87 -8.97
N VAL A 138 -7.54 -4.91 -8.35
CA VAL A 138 -6.59 -5.16 -7.25
C VAL A 138 -7.27 -5.89 -6.10
N LEU A 139 -8.46 -5.47 -5.69
CA LEU A 139 -9.18 -6.09 -4.58
C LEU A 139 -9.89 -7.39 -4.95
N ALA A 140 -10.33 -7.52 -6.20
CA ALA A 140 -10.96 -8.75 -6.69
C ALA A 140 -10.00 -9.93 -6.64
N GLU A 141 -8.70 -9.71 -6.87
CA GLU A 141 -7.67 -10.74 -6.78
C GLU A 141 -7.44 -11.23 -5.35
N GLU A 142 -7.64 -10.37 -4.35
CA GLU A 142 -7.47 -10.70 -2.93
C GLU A 142 -8.70 -11.37 -2.31
N ILE A 143 -9.90 -11.05 -2.79
CA ILE A 143 -11.15 -11.56 -2.21
C ILE A 143 -11.43 -12.99 -2.70
N ARG A 144 -11.34 -13.96 -1.79
CA ARG A 144 -11.73 -15.35 -2.07
C ARG A 144 -13.21 -15.56 -1.76
N LYS A 145 -13.81 -16.57 -2.41
CA LYS A 145 -15.24 -16.93 -2.24
C LYS A 145 -15.67 -17.13 -0.77
N ARG A 146 -14.75 -17.55 0.11
CA ARG A 146 -15.06 -17.73 1.55
C ARG A 146 -15.09 -16.42 2.32
N ASP A 147 -14.35 -15.43 1.85
CA ASP A 147 -14.26 -14.11 2.47
C ASP A 147 -15.55 -13.32 2.24
N GLU A 148 -16.20 -13.54 1.09
CA GLU A 148 -17.47 -12.89 0.71
C GLU A 148 -18.50 -12.98 1.84
N GLU A 149 -18.69 -14.15 2.45
CA GLU A 149 -19.70 -14.34 3.51
C GLU A 149 -19.42 -13.51 4.77
N ALA A 150 -18.16 -13.20 5.07
CA ALA A 150 -17.80 -12.30 6.16
C ALA A 150 -17.88 -10.83 5.71
N LEU A 151 -17.49 -10.52 4.48
CA LEU A 151 -17.55 -9.18 3.89
C LEU A 151 -18.98 -8.66 3.69
N LYS A 152 -19.99 -9.53 3.61
CA LYS A 152 -21.41 -9.13 3.66
C LYS A 152 -21.79 -8.36 4.92
N TYR A 153 -21.03 -8.52 6.00
CA TYR A 153 -21.23 -7.79 7.25
C TYR A 153 -20.47 -6.46 7.31
N LEU A 154 -19.70 -6.10 6.27
CA LEU A 154 -18.95 -4.85 6.19
C LEU A 154 -19.91 -3.69 5.93
N ARG A 155 -20.02 -2.78 6.90
CA ARG A 155 -20.90 -1.62 6.83
C ARG A 155 -20.23 -0.37 6.31
N ASN A 156 -18.95 -0.20 6.63
CA ASN A 156 -18.23 1.02 6.28
C ASN A 156 -16.75 0.78 6.14
N ILE A 157 -16.13 1.52 5.23
CA ILE A 157 -14.70 1.68 5.14
C ILE A 157 -14.40 3.18 5.26
N LYS A 158 -13.55 3.54 6.21
CA LYS A 158 -13.08 4.91 6.42
C LYS A 158 -11.57 4.93 6.38
N TRP A 159 -10.99 6.06 6.03
CA TRP A 159 -9.57 6.29 6.24
C TRP A 159 -9.36 7.63 6.96
N CYS A 160 -8.25 7.74 7.68
CA CYS A 160 -7.79 9.01 8.20
C CYS A 160 -6.27 9.08 8.24
N LYS A 161 -5.74 10.28 8.05
CA LYS A 161 -4.32 10.59 8.22
C LYS A 161 -3.90 10.44 9.69
N THR A 162 -2.68 9.98 9.90
CA THR A 162 -2.01 9.96 11.21
C THR A 162 -0.78 10.87 11.15
N ASP A 163 -0.58 11.68 12.19
CA ASP A 163 0.51 12.65 12.23
C ASP A 163 1.70 12.20 13.08
N ASN A 164 1.51 11.21 13.98
CA ASN A 164 2.58 10.70 14.84
C ASN A 164 2.32 9.25 15.29
N PRO A 165 2.99 8.25 14.68
CA PRO A 165 3.83 8.37 13.48
C PRO A 165 3.02 8.81 12.25
N GLN A 166 3.70 9.44 11.31
CA GLN A 166 3.09 9.91 10.07
C GLN A 166 2.56 8.74 9.26
N GLY A 167 1.42 8.94 8.58
CA GLY A 167 0.86 7.96 7.65
C GLY A 167 -0.66 8.02 7.59
N PHE A 168 -1.31 6.87 7.49
CA PHE A 168 -2.76 6.78 7.48
C PHE A 168 -3.24 5.42 8.00
N LYS A 169 -4.49 5.38 8.45
CA LYS A 169 -5.18 4.13 8.78
C LYS A 169 -6.49 4.00 8.03
N ILE A 170 -6.86 2.75 7.76
CA ILE A 170 -8.10 2.31 7.13
C ILE A 170 -8.88 1.51 8.16
N GLU A 171 -10.12 1.88 8.41
CA GLU A 171 -11.02 1.28 9.39
C GLU A 171 -12.19 0.61 8.68
N PHE A 172 -12.32 -0.70 8.88
CA PHE A 172 -13.39 -1.54 8.37
C PHE A 172 -14.38 -1.82 9.49
N SER A 173 -15.57 -1.23 9.42
CA SER A 173 -16.61 -1.41 10.43
C SER A 173 -17.55 -2.55 10.05
N PHE A 174 -17.64 -3.57 10.89
CA PHE A 174 -18.46 -4.76 10.68
C PHE A 174 -19.66 -4.81 11.63
N ASP A 175 -20.74 -5.39 11.15
CA ASP A 175 -21.80 -5.90 12.00
C ASP A 175 -21.34 -7.07 12.88
N THR A 176 -22.15 -7.36 13.90
CA THR A 176 -22.08 -8.66 14.57
C THR A 176 -22.25 -9.77 13.52
N ASN A 177 -21.22 -10.60 13.39
CA ASN A 177 -21.12 -11.60 12.34
C ASN A 177 -20.70 -12.96 12.94
N PRO A 178 -20.89 -14.08 12.21
CA PRO A 178 -20.59 -15.42 12.73
C PRO A 178 -19.12 -15.83 12.58
N PHE A 179 -18.21 -14.93 12.16
CA PHE A 179 -16.82 -15.26 11.84
C PHE A 179 -15.84 -14.80 12.91
N PHE A 180 -15.95 -13.56 13.37
CA PHE A 180 -15.07 -12.97 14.37
C PHE A 180 -15.81 -11.99 15.29
N LYS A 181 -15.19 -11.64 16.42
CA LYS A 181 -15.79 -10.75 17.43
C LYS A 181 -15.59 -9.26 17.16
N ASN A 182 -14.54 -8.90 16.42
CA ASN A 182 -14.17 -7.51 16.17
C ASN A 182 -15.31 -6.77 15.47
N SER A 183 -15.69 -5.60 15.99
CA SER A 183 -16.60 -4.68 15.31
C SER A 183 -15.88 -3.76 14.34
N VAL A 184 -14.58 -3.55 14.53
CA VAL A 184 -13.74 -2.75 13.66
C VAL A 184 -12.41 -3.46 13.46
N LEU A 185 -12.00 -3.63 12.20
CA LEU A 185 -10.65 -4.04 11.83
C LEU A 185 -9.91 -2.83 11.26
N ILE A 186 -8.70 -2.61 11.72
CA ILE A 186 -7.89 -1.43 11.36
C ILE A 186 -6.60 -1.90 10.69
N LYS A 187 -6.25 -1.28 9.57
CA LYS A 187 -4.93 -1.35 8.93
C LYS A 187 -4.28 0.02 9.00
N THR A 188 -3.04 0.10 9.47
CA THR A 188 -2.29 1.35 9.63
C THR A 188 -0.98 1.25 8.83
N TYR A 189 -0.68 2.28 8.05
CA TYR A 189 0.59 2.44 7.36
C TYR A 189 1.33 3.61 8.00
N HIS A 190 2.56 3.36 8.45
CA HIS A 190 3.49 4.40 8.86
C HIS A 190 4.36 4.77 7.66
N MET A 191 4.45 6.06 7.38
CA MET A 191 5.14 6.62 6.24
C MET A 191 6.27 7.51 6.73
N ILE A 192 7.41 7.47 6.05
CA ILE A 192 8.50 8.42 6.23
C ILE A 192 8.29 9.55 5.23
N ASP A 193 8.29 10.78 5.72
CA ASP A 193 8.21 11.97 4.88
C ASP A 193 9.52 12.22 4.13
N GLY A 194 9.36 12.48 2.84
CA GLY A 194 10.35 12.90 1.87
C GLY A 194 9.62 13.45 0.64
N ASP A 195 10.36 13.74 -0.44
CA ASP A 195 9.76 14.19 -1.70
C ASP A 195 8.76 13.15 -2.24
N GLU A 196 9.08 11.87 -2.03
CA GLU A 196 8.20 10.72 -2.24
C GLU A 196 7.98 9.99 -0.89
N PRO A 197 6.73 9.81 -0.43
CA PRO A 197 6.46 9.17 0.85
C PRO A 197 6.80 7.67 0.78
N ILE A 198 7.69 7.21 1.66
CA ILE A 198 8.15 5.82 1.69
C ILE A 198 7.39 5.05 2.79
N LEU A 199 6.93 3.85 2.49
CA LEU A 199 6.35 2.95 3.48
C LEU A 199 7.43 2.46 4.46
N GLU A 200 7.29 2.80 5.75
CA GLU A 200 8.15 2.30 6.81
C GLU A 200 7.62 0.99 7.39
N LYS A 201 6.33 0.95 7.70
CA LYS A 201 5.72 -0.17 8.41
C LYS A 201 4.22 -0.26 8.16
N ALA A 202 3.71 -1.49 8.04
CA ALA A 202 2.29 -1.78 8.04
C ALA A 202 1.90 -2.54 9.33
N ILE A 203 0.76 -2.16 9.93
CA ILE A 203 0.22 -2.75 11.16
C ILE A 203 -1.25 -3.06 10.94
N GLY A 204 -1.64 -4.32 11.08
CA GLY A 204 -3.04 -4.74 11.01
C GLY A 204 -3.59 -5.18 12.36
N THR A 205 -4.92 -5.26 12.43
CA THR A 205 -5.64 -5.69 13.64
C THR A 205 -5.70 -7.21 13.70
N GLU A 206 -5.32 -7.78 14.84
CA GLU A 206 -5.52 -9.21 15.10
C GLU A 206 -7.02 -9.55 15.12
N ILE A 207 -7.41 -10.50 14.26
CA ILE A 207 -8.80 -10.92 14.11
C ILE A 207 -9.12 -12.01 15.15
N GLU A 208 -10.10 -11.72 16.00
CA GLU A 208 -10.60 -12.64 17.03
C GLU A 208 -11.62 -13.62 16.43
N TRP A 209 -11.12 -14.58 15.65
CA TRP A 209 -11.94 -15.61 15.01
C TRP A 209 -12.70 -16.48 16.02
N TYR A 210 -13.96 -16.80 15.70
CA TYR A 210 -14.69 -17.86 16.38
C TYR A 210 -14.12 -19.25 16.05
N PRO A 211 -14.32 -20.25 16.92
CA PRO A 211 -13.83 -21.60 16.68
C PRO A 211 -14.26 -22.18 15.31
N GLY A 212 -13.29 -22.57 14.49
CA GLY A 212 -13.53 -23.15 13.16
C GLY A 212 -14.00 -22.15 12.10
N LYS A 213 -13.89 -20.84 12.35
CA LYS A 213 -14.30 -19.76 11.44
C LYS A 213 -13.14 -18.95 10.86
N CYS A 214 -11.90 -19.29 11.21
CA CYS A 214 -10.71 -18.67 10.66
C CYS A 214 -10.68 -18.83 9.13
N LEU A 215 -10.67 -17.71 8.41
CA LEU A 215 -10.68 -17.69 6.95
C LEU A 215 -9.26 -17.71 6.35
N THR A 216 -8.26 -17.29 7.13
CA THR A 216 -6.84 -17.25 6.74
C THR A 216 -6.14 -18.60 6.88
N GLN A 217 -6.83 -19.62 7.42
CA GLN A 217 -6.25 -20.93 7.70
C GLN A 217 -7.17 -22.08 7.28
N LYS A 218 -6.59 -23.17 6.79
CA LYS A 218 -7.29 -24.42 6.43
C LYS A 218 -6.84 -25.56 7.34
N VAL A 219 -7.82 -26.34 7.81
CA VAL A 219 -7.58 -27.56 8.58
C VAL A 219 -7.36 -28.73 7.62
N VAL A 220 -6.17 -29.34 7.67
CA VAL A 220 -5.77 -30.49 6.86
C VAL A 220 -5.59 -31.71 7.75
N GLU A 221 -6.42 -32.74 7.53
CA GLU A 221 -6.27 -34.03 8.22
C GLU A 221 -5.28 -34.93 7.48
N LYS A 222 -4.14 -35.21 8.12
CA LYS A 222 -3.16 -36.18 7.60
C LYS A 222 -3.45 -37.57 8.17
N LYS A 223 -3.59 -38.56 7.28
CA LYS A 223 -3.73 -39.97 7.66
C LYS A 223 -2.51 -40.39 8.49
N PRO A 224 -2.70 -41.18 9.57
CA PRO A 224 -1.59 -41.62 10.40
C PRO A 224 -0.59 -42.45 9.57
N LYS A 225 0.71 -42.29 9.85
CA LYS A 225 1.77 -43.06 9.18
C LYS A 225 1.54 -44.55 9.39
N LYS A 226 1.67 -45.33 8.31
CA LYS A 226 1.51 -46.80 8.29
C LYS A 226 2.50 -47.42 9.29
N GLY A 227 2.01 -47.84 10.46
CA GLY A 227 2.83 -48.41 11.55
C GLY A 227 2.73 -47.70 12.91
N SER A 228 2.05 -46.55 13.02
CA SER A 228 1.78 -45.91 14.32
C SER A 228 0.70 -46.66 15.11
N LYS A 229 0.89 -46.83 16.42
CA LYS A 229 -0.11 -47.41 17.34
C LYS A 229 -1.31 -46.48 17.59
N ASP A 230 -1.18 -45.20 17.26
CA ASP A 230 -2.25 -44.21 17.36
C ASP A 230 -3.00 -44.10 16.03
N THR A 231 -4.27 -44.50 16.04
CA THR A 231 -5.21 -44.47 14.92
C THR A 231 -5.91 -43.12 14.72
N LYS A 232 -5.62 -42.11 15.55
CA LYS A 232 -6.26 -40.79 15.42
C LYS A 232 -5.62 -39.97 14.29
N PRO A 233 -6.41 -39.32 13.42
CA PRO A 233 -5.89 -38.44 12.37
C PRO A 233 -5.15 -37.24 13.00
N ILE A 234 -4.02 -36.85 12.40
CA ILE A 234 -3.26 -35.67 12.82
C ILE A 234 -3.88 -34.47 12.12
N ILE A 235 -4.49 -33.59 12.90
CA ILE A 235 -5.06 -32.32 12.42
C ILE A 235 -3.91 -31.31 12.35
N LYS A 236 -3.60 -30.80 11.15
CA LYS A 236 -2.67 -29.68 10.96
C LYS A 236 -3.44 -28.49 10.40
N THR A 237 -3.05 -27.30 10.82
CA THR A 237 -3.55 -26.06 10.25
C THR A 237 -2.48 -25.52 9.31
N GLU A 238 -2.87 -25.16 8.08
CA GLU A 238 -1.98 -24.59 7.06
C GLU A 238 -2.58 -23.25 6.62
N ASP A 239 -1.76 -22.21 6.52
CA ASP A 239 -2.20 -20.88 6.09
C ASP A 239 -2.69 -20.90 4.63
N CYS A 240 -3.58 -19.98 4.30
CA CYS A 240 -4.09 -19.86 2.94
C CYS A 240 -4.47 -18.44 2.56
N GLU A 241 -4.55 -18.23 1.25
CA GLU A 241 -5.06 -16.98 0.67
C GLU A 241 -6.47 -16.66 1.16
N SER A 242 -6.61 -15.43 1.64
CA SER A 242 -7.83 -14.81 2.12
C SER A 242 -7.59 -13.31 2.15
N PHE A 243 -8.59 -12.52 1.79
CA PHE A 243 -8.56 -11.06 1.94
C PHE A 243 -8.17 -10.63 3.36
N PHE A 244 -8.56 -11.41 4.38
CA PHE A 244 -8.28 -11.10 5.77
C PHE A 244 -6.79 -11.20 6.16
N ASN A 245 -5.94 -11.75 5.29
CA ASN A 245 -4.47 -11.65 5.44
C ASN A 245 -3.99 -10.20 5.36
N PHE A 246 -4.76 -9.29 4.75
CA PHE A 246 -4.50 -7.85 4.73
C PHE A 246 -4.32 -7.24 6.14
N PHE A 247 -4.94 -7.84 7.17
CA PHE A 247 -4.78 -7.41 8.57
C PHE A 247 -3.61 -8.08 9.30
N SER A 248 -2.84 -8.93 8.60
CA SER A 248 -1.61 -9.56 9.08
C SER A 248 -0.48 -9.22 8.09
N PRO A 249 -0.10 -7.94 7.97
CA PRO A 249 0.86 -7.50 6.96
C PRO A 249 2.23 -8.17 7.14
N PRO A 250 3.02 -8.27 6.06
CA PRO A 250 4.39 -8.75 6.12
C PRO A 250 5.20 -7.96 7.16
N GLN A 251 6.01 -8.66 7.95
CA GLN A 251 6.83 -8.03 8.99
C GLN A 251 8.28 -8.00 8.50
N VAL A 252 8.90 -6.82 8.58
CA VAL A 252 10.34 -6.68 8.41
C VAL A 252 11.02 -7.27 9.65
N PRO A 253 11.84 -8.32 9.52
CA PRO A 253 12.58 -8.88 10.64
C PRO A 253 13.50 -7.81 11.26
N ASP A 254 13.52 -7.71 12.59
CA ASP A 254 14.36 -6.74 13.32
C ASP A 254 15.88 -7.00 13.18
N ASN A 255 16.27 -8.10 12.52
CA ASN A 255 17.64 -8.57 12.42
C ASN A 255 18.00 -8.78 10.94
N ASP A 256 18.70 -7.81 10.34
CA ASP A 256 19.12 -7.82 8.93
C ASP A 256 20.08 -8.99 8.58
N GLU A 257 20.52 -9.77 9.57
CA GLU A 257 21.55 -10.79 9.42
C GLU A 257 21.06 -12.14 8.85
N GLU A 258 19.74 -12.37 8.80
CA GLU A 258 19.14 -13.67 8.46
C GLU A 258 18.31 -13.71 7.15
N ILE A 259 18.11 -12.58 6.46
CA ILE A 259 17.33 -12.55 5.22
C ILE A 259 18.30 -12.66 4.04
N ASP A 260 18.19 -13.72 3.24
CA ASP A 260 18.87 -13.79 1.95
C ASP A 260 18.24 -12.81 0.94
N GLU A 261 18.96 -12.48 -0.13
CA GLU A 261 18.54 -11.49 -1.13
C GLU A 261 17.18 -11.85 -1.74
N ASP A 262 16.97 -13.11 -2.11
CA ASP A 262 15.70 -13.62 -2.67
C ASP A 262 14.53 -13.43 -1.67
N THR A 263 14.77 -13.66 -0.38
CA THR A 263 13.75 -13.49 0.67
C THR A 263 13.46 -12.01 0.91
N ALA A 264 14.47 -11.14 0.80
CA ALA A 264 14.30 -9.70 0.93
C ALA A 264 13.49 -9.12 -0.24
N GLU A 265 13.76 -9.56 -1.46
CA GLU A 265 13.01 -9.18 -2.67
C GLU A 265 11.54 -9.62 -2.56
N GLN A 266 11.29 -10.88 -2.18
CA GLN A 266 9.93 -11.38 -1.96
C GLN A 266 9.19 -10.62 -0.86
N LEU A 267 9.89 -10.25 0.21
CA LEU A 267 9.30 -9.45 1.29
C LEU A 267 8.93 -8.05 0.79
N GLN A 268 9.80 -7.43 -0.02
CA GLN A 268 9.54 -6.13 -0.62
C GLN A 268 8.33 -6.18 -1.56
N GLU A 269 8.24 -7.18 -2.45
CA GLU A 269 7.08 -7.39 -3.32
C GLU A 269 5.79 -7.54 -2.52
N GLN A 270 5.81 -8.31 -1.43
CA GLN A 270 4.65 -8.48 -0.56
C GLN A 270 4.25 -7.18 0.16
N MET A 271 5.23 -6.36 0.57
CA MET A 271 4.97 -5.06 1.20
C MET A 271 4.40 -4.06 0.20
N GLU A 272 4.89 -4.06 -1.04
CA GLU A 272 4.38 -3.23 -2.13
C GLU A 272 2.95 -3.62 -2.48
N GLN A 273 2.67 -4.92 -2.69
CA GLN A 273 1.32 -5.42 -2.93
C GLN A 273 0.38 -5.06 -1.77
N ASP A 274 0.82 -5.23 -0.52
CA ASP A 274 0.03 -4.84 0.66
C ASP A 274 -0.27 -3.33 0.68
N TYR A 275 0.70 -2.50 0.30
CA TYR A 275 0.52 -1.06 0.18
C TYR A 275 -0.43 -0.69 -0.96
N ASP A 276 -0.31 -1.33 -2.12
CA ASP A 276 -1.15 -1.10 -3.30
C ASP A 276 -2.63 -1.39 -3.01
N ILE A 277 -2.91 -2.45 -2.25
CA ILE A 277 -4.24 -2.74 -1.74
C ILE A 277 -4.73 -1.58 -0.86
N GLY A 278 -3.89 -1.13 0.09
CA GLY A 278 -4.23 -0.05 1.01
C GLY A 278 -4.46 1.30 0.33
N SER A 279 -3.59 1.68 -0.61
CA SER A 279 -3.67 2.91 -1.39
C SER A 279 -4.89 2.87 -2.31
N THR A 280 -5.17 1.74 -2.96
CA THR A 280 -6.37 1.55 -3.78
C THR A 280 -7.65 1.75 -2.97
N ILE A 281 -7.72 1.21 -1.75
CA ILE A 281 -8.87 1.42 -0.87
C ILE A 281 -9.01 2.90 -0.51
N ARG A 282 -7.90 3.56 -0.14
CA ARG A 282 -7.86 4.97 0.28
C ARG A 282 -8.28 5.92 -0.85
N ASP A 283 -7.70 5.74 -2.03
CA ASP A 283 -7.71 6.73 -3.12
C ASP A 283 -8.79 6.43 -4.17
N LYS A 284 -9.11 5.15 -4.40
CA LYS A 284 -10.11 4.75 -5.42
C LYS A 284 -11.43 4.34 -4.78
N ILE A 285 -11.40 3.38 -3.84
CA ILE A 285 -12.64 2.77 -3.32
C ILE A 285 -13.41 3.71 -2.41
N ILE A 286 -12.77 4.34 -1.42
CA ILE A 286 -13.50 5.19 -0.47
C ILE A 286 -14.10 6.43 -1.16
N PRO A 287 -13.39 7.15 -2.05
CA PRO A 287 -13.96 8.32 -2.72
C PRO A 287 -15.03 7.95 -3.74
N HIS A 288 -14.81 6.89 -4.53
CA HIS A 288 -15.69 6.49 -5.64
C HIS A 288 -16.51 5.23 -5.38
N ALA A 289 -16.82 4.93 -4.11
CA ALA A 289 -17.46 3.66 -3.71
C ALA A 289 -18.77 3.35 -4.46
N VAL A 290 -19.54 4.38 -4.82
CA VAL A 290 -20.80 4.20 -5.56
C VAL A 290 -20.51 3.79 -7.01
N SER A 291 -19.58 4.46 -7.69
CA SER A 291 -19.16 4.11 -9.05
C SER A 291 -18.54 2.71 -9.12
N TRP A 292 -17.75 2.33 -8.11
CA TRP A 292 -17.27 0.96 -7.98
C TRP A 292 -18.40 -0.02 -7.72
N PHE A 293 -19.39 0.31 -6.89
CA PHE A 293 -20.56 -0.55 -6.65
C PHE A 293 -21.41 -0.74 -7.91
N THR A 294 -21.65 0.33 -8.70
CA THR A 294 -22.44 0.29 -9.94
C THR A 294 -21.66 -0.32 -11.11
N GLY A 295 -20.34 -0.39 -11.01
CA GLY A 295 -19.44 -0.87 -12.08
C GLY A 295 -19.01 0.21 -13.06
N GLU A 296 -19.52 1.44 -12.93
CA GLU A 296 -19.16 2.58 -13.80
C GLU A 296 -17.67 2.90 -13.75
N ALA A 297 -17.02 2.70 -12.59
CA ALA A 297 -15.59 2.91 -12.43
C ALA A 297 -14.70 1.89 -13.16
N GLN A 298 -15.26 0.76 -13.63
CA GLN A 298 -14.52 -0.21 -14.44
C GLN A 298 -14.39 0.22 -15.90
N ASP A 299 -15.40 0.95 -16.41
CA ASP A 299 -15.42 1.45 -17.79
C ASP A 299 -14.60 2.75 -17.94
N GLU A 300 -14.35 3.45 -16.82
CA GLU A 300 -13.57 4.69 -16.72
C GLU A 300 -12.05 4.48 -16.68
N ASP A 301 -11.53 3.39 -17.25
CA ASP A 301 -10.09 3.14 -17.47
C ASP A 301 -9.48 4.08 -18.55
N TYR A 302 -9.98 5.32 -18.57
CA TYR A 302 -9.54 6.49 -19.32
C TYR A 302 -9.00 7.59 -18.38
N ASP A 303 -8.57 7.26 -17.15
CA ASP A 303 -8.00 8.23 -16.21
C ASP A 303 -6.62 7.81 -15.65
N SER A 304 -5.65 7.76 -16.57
CA SER A 304 -4.26 8.11 -16.27
C SER A 304 -3.78 9.32 -17.09
N THR A 305 -4.64 9.96 -17.90
CA THR A 305 -4.24 11.03 -18.84
C THR A 305 -4.76 12.42 -18.48
N ILE A 306 -5.60 12.59 -17.45
CA ILE A 306 -6.11 13.92 -17.09
C ILE A 306 -5.14 14.71 -16.19
N LEU A 307 -4.07 14.09 -15.68
CA LEU A 307 -3.07 14.78 -14.85
C LEU A 307 -1.64 14.86 -15.43
N GLU A 308 -1.33 14.23 -16.57
CA GLU A 308 0.04 14.21 -17.10
C GLU A 308 0.26 14.96 -18.44
N ASP A 309 -0.78 15.39 -19.17
CA ASP A 309 -0.61 15.84 -20.56
C ASP A 309 -0.74 17.36 -20.82
N ASP A 310 -0.78 18.22 -19.80
CA ASP A 310 -0.93 19.69 -19.98
C ASP A 310 0.34 20.51 -19.65
N LEU A 311 1.54 19.98 -19.96
CA LEU A 311 2.80 20.73 -19.89
C LEU A 311 3.74 20.48 -21.07
N ASN A 312 3.24 20.29 -22.29
CA ASN A 312 4.14 20.30 -23.45
C ASN A 312 3.56 20.73 -24.81
N SER A 313 2.57 21.63 -24.82
CA SER A 313 2.29 22.41 -26.04
C SER A 313 3.04 23.74 -26.00
N SER A 314 4.35 23.68 -26.24
CA SER A 314 5.06 24.87 -26.70
C SER A 314 4.72 25.01 -28.19
N ASP A 315 3.72 25.84 -28.49
CA ASP A 315 3.53 26.40 -29.83
C ASP A 315 4.82 27.19 -30.15
N ASP A 316 5.71 26.58 -30.93
CA ASP A 316 6.76 27.28 -31.64
C ASP A 316 6.13 27.74 -32.96
N ASP A 317 5.48 28.91 -32.91
CA ASP A 317 5.14 29.69 -34.10
C ASP A 317 6.47 30.17 -34.72
N GLU A 318 7.09 29.34 -35.56
CA GLU A 318 8.07 29.83 -36.54
C GLU A 318 7.30 30.58 -37.63
N ASP A 319 7.15 31.89 -37.44
CA ASP A 319 6.77 32.82 -38.51
C ASP A 319 7.85 32.79 -39.61
N ASP A 320 7.47 32.21 -40.75
CA ASP A 320 8.06 32.42 -42.06
C ASP A 320 8.01 33.93 -42.41
N GLU A 321 9.15 34.61 -42.40
CA GLU A 321 9.36 35.78 -43.26
C GLU A 321 10.52 35.53 -44.24
N GLU A 322 10.16 35.01 -45.42
CA GLU A 322 10.86 35.32 -46.68
C GLU A 322 10.39 36.69 -47.18
N ASP A 323 11.31 37.65 -47.34
CA ASP A 323 11.50 38.55 -48.51
C ASP A 323 12.06 39.95 -48.14
N GLU A 324 13.39 40.13 -48.25
CA GLU A 324 14.09 41.12 -49.12
C GLU A 324 15.61 41.12 -48.93
#